data_AF-S4P327-F1
#
_entry.id   AF-S4P327-F1
#
_cell.length_a   1.000
_cell.length_b   1.000
_cell.length_c   1.000
_cell.angle_alpha   90.00
_cell.angle_beta   90.00
_cell.angle_gamma   90.00
#
_symmetry.space_group_name_H-M   'P 1'
#
loop_
_entity.id
_entity.type
_entity.pdbx_description
1 polymer ?
#
loop_
_entity_poly.entity_id
_entity_poly.type
_entity_poly.pdbx_seq_one_letter_code
_entity_poly.pdbx_strand_id
1 'polypeptide(L)'
;MRGKARGGRGRGRGIRGGGFWRSGGNSRGYMDPQHRMNFGNRGHSQNWGQPKRSAPSKRLSEQAIGVTKYINEHEGFNGIIKARFSDFQVSEINEQGKVAKLTDLSIPEIPNVADAVDDEDLLLNKYNPEILPMETWDKINKVATSTEADVEKVQVDVTGMSKEERTQIHDAVKKAFGGSIVGSTVAVNDKKFVTFDKYRKGVRIDNRVKWVWPGEYVYFIVYKENCDTMEAASRIAERLRMHVRPSILGYAGTKDRRAKTSQWFSLRKFDPRKIAAACKDLRDIQVGNYSFSDTHIALGMLKGNQFRICLRNVTASDECVTAACALLQEKGYINYYGQQRFGTRLDLPTFLIGRTLLQGNFREAIRYILSPRPGRISHALHLYHTVSAHAAA
;
A
#
# COMPACT_ATOMS: atom_id res chain seq x y z
N MET A 1 47.19 17.74 -37.64
CA MET A 1 46.40 18.34 -38.74
C MET A 1 45.04 18.77 -38.19
N ARG A 2 44.69 20.06 -38.36
CA ARG A 2 43.34 20.71 -38.36
C ARG A 2 42.31 20.25 -37.31
N GLY A 3 41.65 21.08 -36.51
CA GLY A 3 41.42 22.53 -36.54
C GLY A 3 40.10 22.85 -35.79
N LYS A 4 40.11 23.98 -35.09
CA LYS A 4 39.08 24.62 -34.23
C LYS A 4 37.66 24.79 -34.83
N ALA A 5 36.66 24.90 -33.94
CA ALA A 5 35.60 25.96 -33.81
C ALA A 5 34.25 25.34 -33.33
N ARG A 6 33.64 25.67 -32.18
CA ARG A 6 32.93 26.89 -31.71
C ARG A 6 31.70 27.34 -32.55
N GLY A 7 30.56 27.49 -31.86
CA GLY A 7 29.32 28.18 -32.27
C GLY A 7 28.09 27.25 -32.16
N GLY A 8 26.91 27.61 -31.69
CA GLY A 8 26.28 28.88 -31.33
C GLY A 8 24.75 28.66 -31.21
N ARG A 9 24.09 29.50 -30.42
CA ARG A 9 22.67 29.52 -30.01
C ARG A 9 21.62 29.38 -31.13
N GLY A 10 20.43 28.88 -30.77
CA GLY A 10 19.18 29.11 -31.54
C GLY A 10 17.91 28.81 -30.75
N ARG A 11 17.15 29.86 -30.41
CA ARG A 11 15.81 29.82 -29.80
C ARG A 11 14.73 29.54 -30.86
N GLY A 12 13.70 28.77 -30.51
CA GLY A 12 12.45 28.68 -31.28
C GLY A 12 11.23 28.87 -30.36
N ARG A 13 10.56 30.01 -30.49
CA ARG A 13 9.21 30.29 -29.95
C ARG A 13 8.16 29.74 -30.90
N GLY A 14 7.10 29.13 -30.38
CA GLY A 14 5.83 28.91 -31.07
C GLY A 14 4.68 29.28 -30.14
N ILE A 15 3.87 30.25 -30.55
CA ILE A 15 2.73 30.84 -29.82
C ILE A 15 1.44 30.46 -30.56
N ARG A 16 0.34 30.25 -29.80
CA ARG A 16 -1.08 30.61 -30.04
C ARG A 16 -2.11 29.48 -30.26
N GLY A 17 -3.23 29.69 -29.56
CA GLY A 17 -4.55 29.06 -29.72
C GLY A 17 -5.04 28.50 -28.37
N GLY A 18 -5.94 29.11 -27.58
CA GLY A 18 -6.97 30.11 -27.84
C GLY A 18 -8.35 29.45 -27.85
N GLY A 19 -9.11 29.51 -26.74
CA GLY A 19 -10.50 29.02 -26.63
C GLY A 19 -10.85 28.63 -25.18
N PHE A 20 -11.21 29.55 -24.28
CA PHE A 20 -12.56 30.12 -24.06
C PHE A 20 -13.69 29.09 -24.04
N TRP A 21 -14.14 28.69 -22.84
CA TRP A 21 -15.56 28.41 -22.56
C TRP A 21 -15.95 29.05 -21.23
N ARG A 22 -16.95 29.93 -21.34
CA ARG A 22 -17.55 30.76 -20.29
C ARG A 22 -18.44 29.94 -19.36
N SER A 23 -18.43 30.35 -18.10
CA SER A 23 -19.51 30.14 -17.14
C SER A 23 -20.61 31.19 -17.33
N GLY A 24 -21.86 30.80 -17.09
CA GLY A 24 -22.93 31.71 -16.64
C GLY A 24 -24.19 31.72 -17.51
N GLY A 25 -25.36 31.46 -16.89
CA GLY A 25 -26.65 31.80 -17.49
C GLY A 25 -27.86 31.10 -16.88
N ASN A 26 -28.43 31.70 -15.85
CA ASN A 26 -29.68 31.34 -15.18
C ASN A 26 -30.89 31.75 -16.05
N SER A 27 -31.95 30.94 -16.15
CA SER A 27 -33.30 31.43 -16.47
C SER A 27 -34.41 30.47 -15.99
N ARG A 28 -35.30 31.07 -15.18
CA ARG A 28 -36.66 30.65 -14.81
C ARG A 28 -37.43 30.29 -16.10
N GLY A 29 -38.33 29.32 -16.20
CA GLY A 29 -39.32 28.80 -15.27
C GLY A 29 -40.63 28.73 -16.06
N TYR A 30 -41.12 27.52 -16.35
CA TYR A 30 -42.51 27.25 -16.73
C TYR A 30 -42.86 25.85 -16.21
N MET A 31 -43.80 25.82 -15.26
CA MET A 31 -44.46 24.61 -14.79
C MET A 31 -45.58 24.27 -15.78
N ASP A 32 -45.69 23.00 -16.17
CA ASP A 32 -46.98 22.36 -16.43
C ASP A 32 -46.92 20.90 -15.89
N PRO A 33 -47.95 20.42 -15.16
CA PRO A 33 -47.85 19.24 -14.32
C PRO A 33 -48.60 18.05 -14.91
N GLN A 34 -47.90 16.97 -15.25
CA GLN A 34 -48.50 15.62 -15.28
C GLN A 34 -47.43 14.56 -15.53
N HIS A 35 -47.20 13.76 -14.49
CA HIS A 35 -46.72 12.37 -14.44
C HIS A 35 -45.79 12.13 -13.25
N ARG A 36 -46.40 12.06 -12.06
CA ARG A 36 -45.83 11.32 -10.94
C ARG A 36 -45.80 9.83 -11.31
N MET A 37 -44.67 9.34 -11.80
CA MET A 37 -44.36 7.91 -11.75
C MET A 37 -43.50 7.63 -10.53
N ASN A 38 -44.18 6.98 -9.59
CA ASN A 38 -43.72 6.46 -8.32
C ASN A 38 -42.62 5.42 -8.57
N PHE A 39 -41.34 5.76 -8.37
CA PHE A 39 -40.28 4.74 -8.35
C PHE A 39 -40.32 4.01 -7.02
N GLY A 40 -41.23 3.04 -6.98
CA GLY A 40 -41.31 2.03 -5.95
C GLY A 40 -39.98 1.28 -5.84
N ASN A 41 -39.49 1.30 -4.60
CA ASN A 41 -38.47 0.45 -4.04
C ASN A 41 -38.68 -1.03 -4.44
N ARG A 42 -37.99 -1.50 -5.48
CA ARG A 42 -37.81 -2.94 -5.75
C ARG A 42 -36.36 -3.30 -5.45
N GLY A 43 -36.15 -3.71 -4.21
CA GLY A 43 -34.91 -4.36 -3.79
C GLY A 43 -34.70 -5.64 -4.58
N HIS A 44 -33.80 -5.60 -5.56
CA HIS A 44 -33.21 -6.80 -6.12
C HIS A 44 -32.25 -7.40 -5.07
N SER A 45 -32.79 -8.26 -4.21
CA SER A 45 -32.00 -9.25 -3.49
C SER A 45 -31.35 -10.17 -4.52
N GLN A 46 -30.14 -9.83 -4.96
CA GLN A 46 -29.25 -10.80 -5.61
C GLN A 46 -28.84 -11.79 -4.52
N ASN A 47 -29.58 -12.89 -4.47
CA ASN A 47 -29.26 -14.06 -3.69
C ASN A 47 -27.94 -14.64 -4.24
N TRP A 48 -26.81 -14.20 -3.68
CA TRP A 48 -25.51 -14.80 -3.89
C TRP A 48 -25.55 -16.20 -3.27
N GLY A 49 -26.08 -17.16 -4.02
CA GLY A 49 -26.06 -18.57 -3.66
C GLY A 49 -24.63 -18.92 -3.30
N GLN A 50 -24.40 -19.22 -2.01
CA GLN A 50 -23.11 -19.69 -1.55
C GLN A 50 -22.74 -20.90 -2.41
N PRO A 51 -21.55 -20.94 -3.04
CA PRO A 51 -21.15 -22.12 -3.78
C PRO A 51 -21.15 -23.30 -2.81
N LYS A 52 -21.99 -24.30 -3.10
CA LYS A 52 -22.00 -25.59 -2.41
C LYS A 52 -20.55 -26.05 -2.26
N ARG A 53 -20.15 -26.44 -1.05
CA ARG A 53 -18.81 -26.98 -0.77
C ARG A 53 -18.47 -28.04 -1.81
N SER A 54 -17.63 -27.70 -2.77
CA SER A 54 -17.12 -28.67 -3.74
C SER A 54 -16.32 -29.71 -2.96
N ALA A 55 -16.63 -30.99 -3.15
CA ALA A 55 -15.78 -32.09 -2.73
C ALA A 55 -14.30 -31.79 -3.07
N PRO A 56 -13.33 -32.25 -2.27
CA PRO A 56 -11.93 -31.98 -2.56
C PRO A 56 -11.63 -32.42 -4.00
N SER A 57 -11.34 -31.45 -4.86
CA SER A 57 -10.87 -31.72 -6.23
C SER A 57 -9.74 -32.73 -6.12
N LYS A 58 -9.77 -33.81 -6.92
CA LYS A 58 -8.66 -34.76 -7.03
C LYS A 58 -7.34 -33.95 -7.11
N ARG A 59 -6.32 -34.36 -6.36
CA ARG A 59 -4.99 -33.71 -6.31
C ARG A 59 -3.96 -34.64 -6.92
N LEU A 60 -2.87 -34.06 -7.45
CA LEU A 60 -1.74 -34.86 -7.94
C LEU A 60 -1.21 -35.68 -6.77
N SER A 61 -0.96 -36.97 -6.99
CA SER A 61 -0.36 -37.81 -5.96
C SER A 61 1.08 -37.35 -5.68
N GLU A 62 1.56 -37.60 -4.46
CA GLU A 62 2.95 -37.33 -4.07
C GLU A 62 3.94 -38.07 -4.98
N GLN A 63 3.63 -39.32 -5.32
CA GLN A 63 4.42 -40.11 -6.26
C GLN A 63 4.52 -39.46 -7.66
N ALA A 64 3.43 -38.87 -8.17
CA ALA A 64 3.43 -38.19 -9.46
C ALA A 64 4.33 -36.94 -9.51
N ILE A 65 4.68 -36.38 -8.34
CA ILE A 65 5.57 -35.22 -8.21
C ILE A 65 6.93 -35.57 -7.61
N GLY A 66 7.26 -36.87 -7.52
CA GLY A 66 8.56 -37.36 -7.04
C GLY A 66 8.76 -37.33 -5.53
N VAL A 67 7.69 -37.12 -4.74
CA VAL A 67 7.71 -37.22 -3.28
C VAL A 67 7.40 -38.67 -2.91
N THR A 68 8.45 -39.45 -2.61
CA THR A 68 8.33 -40.92 -2.48
C THR A 68 9.02 -41.50 -1.26
N LYS A 69 9.78 -40.71 -0.50
CA LYS A 69 10.59 -41.17 0.62
C LYS A 69 10.27 -40.38 1.87
N TYR A 70 10.44 -41.05 3.01
CA TYR A 70 10.47 -40.47 4.34
C TYR A 70 11.87 -40.63 4.93
N ILE A 71 12.22 -39.78 5.89
CA ILE A 71 13.52 -39.83 6.55
C ILE A 71 13.55 -40.88 7.67
N ASN A 72 12.39 -41.27 8.19
CA ASN A 72 12.22 -42.21 9.28
C ASN A 72 11.24 -43.32 8.88
N GLU A 73 11.38 -44.49 9.51
CA GLU A 73 10.50 -45.65 9.34
C GLU A 73 9.41 -45.74 10.41
N HIS A 74 9.23 -44.66 11.19
CA HIS A 74 8.19 -44.56 12.20
C HIS A 74 6.80 -44.76 11.58
N GLU A 75 5.90 -45.44 12.31
CA GLU A 75 4.54 -45.68 11.87
C GLU A 75 3.82 -44.36 11.56
N GLY A 76 3.20 -44.27 10.38
CA GLY A 76 2.44 -43.10 9.98
C GLY A 76 1.06 -43.06 10.63
N PHE A 77 0.51 -41.87 10.80
CA PHE A 77 -0.86 -41.69 11.28
C PHE A 77 -1.60 -40.63 10.49
N ASN A 78 -2.92 -40.66 10.57
CA ASN A 78 -3.80 -39.75 9.86
C ASN A 78 -4.17 -38.54 10.73
N GLY A 79 -4.30 -37.38 10.09
CA GLY A 79 -4.79 -36.16 10.70
C GLY A 79 -5.32 -35.19 9.64
N ILE A 80 -6.33 -34.42 10.01
CA ILE A 80 -6.94 -33.42 9.12
C ILE A 80 -6.20 -32.10 9.32
N ILE A 81 -5.45 -31.68 8.30
CA ILE A 81 -4.80 -30.37 8.24
C ILE A 81 -5.75 -29.30 7.67
N LYS A 82 -5.64 -28.06 8.19
CA LYS A 82 -6.42 -26.90 7.72
C LYS A 82 -7.94 -27.16 7.76
N ALA A 83 -8.44 -27.89 8.76
CA ALA A 83 -9.89 -28.07 8.96
C ALA A 83 -10.57 -26.70 9.11
N ARG A 84 -10.02 -25.84 9.97
CA ARG A 84 -10.27 -24.39 10.03
C ARG A 84 -9.04 -23.64 9.52
N PHE A 85 -9.21 -22.42 9.00
CA PHE A 85 -8.05 -21.59 8.62
C PHE A 85 -7.20 -21.19 9.84
N SER A 86 -7.81 -21.13 11.03
CA SER A 86 -7.13 -20.86 12.30
C SER A 86 -6.21 -21.98 12.78
N ASP A 87 -6.39 -23.20 12.25
CA ASP A 87 -5.55 -24.36 12.56
C ASP A 87 -4.18 -24.27 11.89
N PHE A 88 -3.97 -23.30 11.01
CA PHE A 88 -2.71 -23.09 10.31
C PHE A 88 -2.30 -21.63 10.46
N GLN A 89 -1.30 -21.39 11.30
CA GLN A 89 -0.81 -20.05 11.61
C GLN A 89 0.64 -19.91 11.13
N VAL A 90 0.92 -18.78 10.50
CA VAL A 90 2.24 -18.50 9.92
C VAL A 90 2.71 -17.12 10.36
N SER A 91 3.82 -17.05 11.07
CA SER A 91 4.48 -15.79 11.43
C SER A 91 5.82 -15.69 10.71
N GLU A 92 6.02 -14.63 9.94
CA GLU A 92 7.30 -14.37 9.28
C GLU A 92 8.43 -14.16 10.29
N ILE A 93 9.63 -14.60 9.96
CA ILE A 93 10.87 -14.32 10.69
C ILE A 93 11.72 -13.42 9.79
N ASN A 94 11.94 -12.18 10.20
CA ASN A 94 12.76 -11.25 9.42
C ASN A 94 14.25 -11.63 9.47
N GLU A 95 15.10 -10.91 8.74
CA GLU A 95 16.54 -11.18 8.66
C GLU A 95 17.25 -11.11 10.02
N GLN A 96 16.75 -10.29 10.94
CA GLN A 96 17.25 -10.17 12.32
C GLN A 96 16.73 -11.29 13.24
N GLY A 97 15.94 -12.25 12.74
CA GLY A 97 15.39 -13.34 13.54
C GLY A 97 14.14 -12.96 14.34
N LYS A 98 13.60 -11.75 14.18
CA LYS A 98 12.38 -11.29 14.87
C LYS A 98 11.14 -11.88 14.21
N VAL A 99 10.32 -12.53 15.02
CA VAL A 99 9.03 -13.08 14.59
C VAL A 99 7.99 -11.95 14.46
N ALA A 100 7.33 -11.87 13.32
CA ALA A 100 6.19 -10.99 13.09
C ALA A 100 4.99 -11.46 13.93
N LYS A 101 4.77 -10.79 15.06
CA LYS A 101 3.59 -10.94 15.90
C LYS A 101 2.90 -9.59 16.04
N LEU A 102 1.63 -9.53 15.69
CA LEU A 102 0.83 -8.33 15.90
C LEU A 102 0.43 -8.29 17.39
N THR A 103 1.13 -7.44 18.16
CA THR A 103 0.94 -7.31 19.62
C THR A 103 0.51 -5.91 20.03
N ASP A 104 0.74 -4.92 19.16
CA ASP A 104 0.48 -3.52 19.44
C ASP A 104 -0.22 -2.88 18.23
N LEU A 105 -1.40 -2.30 18.46
CA LEU A 105 -2.19 -1.58 17.46
C LEU A 105 -2.09 -0.07 17.62
N SER A 106 -1.35 0.41 18.63
CA SER A 106 -1.16 1.82 18.88
C SER A 106 -0.46 2.47 17.69
N ILE A 107 -0.84 3.72 17.42
CA ILE A 107 -0.21 4.50 16.37
C ILE A 107 0.92 5.29 17.05
N PRO A 108 2.16 5.25 16.53
CA PRO A 108 3.26 5.98 17.14
C PRO A 108 2.95 7.47 17.16
N GLU A 109 3.37 8.13 18.24
CA GLU A 109 3.28 9.58 18.35
C GLU A 109 4.26 10.22 17.36
N ILE A 110 3.85 11.37 16.80
CA ILE A 110 4.72 12.13 15.90
C ILE A 110 5.95 12.53 16.71
N PRO A 111 7.18 12.27 16.22
CA PRO A 111 8.38 12.72 16.90
C PRO A 111 8.26 14.21 17.13
N ASN A 112 8.37 14.61 18.40
CA ASN A 112 8.39 16.00 18.75
C ASN A 112 9.59 16.59 18.02
N VAL A 113 9.39 17.62 17.19
CA VAL A 113 10.47 18.27 16.42
C VAL A 113 11.32 19.16 17.37
N ALA A 114 11.37 18.80 18.65
CA ALA A 114 11.82 19.57 19.80
C ALA A 114 13.23 19.20 20.28
N ASP A 115 13.99 18.41 19.52
CA ASP A 115 15.47 18.51 19.58
C ASP A 115 15.98 19.80 18.92
N ALA A 116 15.09 20.69 18.48
CA ALA A 116 15.34 22.12 18.37
C ALA A 116 14.67 22.82 19.57
N VAL A 117 15.40 22.88 20.69
CA VAL A 117 15.20 23.75 21.86
C VAL A 117 13.72 24.08 22.16
N ASP A 118 13.06 23.24 22.95
CA ASP A 118 11.82 23.62 23.64
C ASP A 118 12.16 24.66 24.72
N ASP A 119 12.10 25.95 24.36
CA ASP A 119 11.78 27.00 25.33
C ASP A 119 10.26 27.01 25.53
N GLU A 120 9.81 26.26 26.53
CA GLU A 120 8.43 26.34 27.06
C GLU A 120 8.09 27.73 27.62
N ASP A 121 9.07 28.64 27.77
CA ASP A 121 8.86 30.05 28.13
C ASP A 121 8.35 30.93 26.96
N LEU A 122 8.37 30.46 25.70
CA LEU A 122 7.93 31.26 24.55
C LEU A 122 6.41 31.24 24.31
N LEU A 123 5.62 30.52 25.10
CA LEU A 123 4.15 30.61 25.03
C LEU A 123 3.59 31.90 25.65
N LEU A 124 4.42 32.66 26.38
CA LEU A 124 4.06 33.97 26.91
C LEU A 124 4.39 35.15 25.97
N ASN A 125 5.14 34.92 24.89
CA ASN A 125 5.42 35.92 23.86
C ASN A 125 4.87 35.47 22.50
N LYS A 126 3.59 35.76 22.25
CA LYS A 126 2.92 35.55 20.95
C LYS A 126 3.68 36.18 19.76
N TYR A 127 4.53 37.17 20.03
CA TYR A 127 5.38 37.85 19.07
C TYR A 127 6.83 37.74 19.54
N ASN A 128 7.66 37.00 18.80
CA ASN A 128 9.09 36.92 19.09
C ASN A 128 9.83 38.04 18.33
N PRO A 129 10.35 39.08 19.02
CA PRO A 129 11.06 40.19 18.39
C PRO A 129 12.44 39.80 17.82
N GLU A 130 13.01 38.66 18.22
CA GLU A 130 14.28 38.15 17.67
C GLU A 130 14.10 37.56 16.26
N ILE A 131 12.89 37.08 15.93
CA ILE A 131 12.57 36.47 14.63
C ILE A 131 12.05 37.50 13.63
N LEU A 132 11.18 38.42 14.09
CA LEU A 132 10.64 39.50 13.28
C LEU A 132 10.50 40.77 14.13
N PRO A 133 10.80 41.96 13.58
CA PRO A 133 10.54 43.23 14.27
C PRO A 133 9.06 43.34 14.68
N MET A 134 8.79 43.95 15.83
CA MET A 134 7.42 44.11 16.34
C MET A 134 6.50 44.84 15.35
N GLU A 135 7.04 45.81 14.60
CA GLU A 135 6.30 46.49 13.53
C GLU A 135 5.79 45.53 12.44
N THR A 136 6.56 44.48 12.14
CA THR A 136 6.16 43.46 11.16
C THR A 136 5.07 42.56 11.73
N TRP A 137 5.18 42.20 13.02
CA TRP A 137 4.14 41.46 13.72
C TRP A 137 2.80 42.22 13.74
N ASP A 138 2.83 43.52 14.02
CA ASP A 138 1.65 44.38 14.00
C ASP A 138 1.02 44.48 12.60
N LYS A 139 1.85 44.59 11.56
CA LYS A 139 1.38 44.56 10.16
C LYS A 139 0.70 43.23 9.84
N ILE A 140 1.28 42.10 10.24
CA ILE A 140 0.67 40.77 9.99
C ILE A 140 -0.63 40.61 10.79
N ASN A 141 -0.69 41.08 12.04
CA ASN A 141 -1.89 41.04 12.86
C ASN A 141 -3.02 41.91 12.26
N LYS A 142 -2.68 43.08 11.71
CA LYS A 142 -3.62 43.93 10.97
C LYS A 142 -4.16 43.22 9.72
N VAL A 143 -3.31 42.48 9.00
CA VAL A 143 -3.75 41.65 7.86
C VAL A 143 -4.66 40.50 8.31
N ALA A 144 -4.36 39.85 9.43
CA ALA A 144 -5.17 38.75 9.96
C ALA A 144 -6.57 39.20 10.41
N THR A 145 -6.64 40.37 11.05
CA THR A 145 -7.88 40.91 11.67
C THR A 145 -8.71 41.79 10.72
N SER A 146 -8.13 42.33 9.65
CA SER A 146 -8.86 43.17 8.71
C SER A 146 -10.01 42.43 8.02
N THR A 147 -11.19 43.06 7.94
CA THR A 147 -12.38 42.55 7.27
C THR A 147 -12.41 42.87 5.77
N GLU A 148 -11.43 43.63 5.26
CA GLU A 148 -11.41 44.11 3.88
C GLU A 148 -10.90 43.04 2.90
N ALA A 149 -11.44 43.05 1.68
CA ALA A 149 -11.10 42.10 0.63
C ALA A 149 -9.81 42.45 -0.12
N ASP A 150 -9.14 43.58 0.16
CA ASP A 150 -7.89 44.00 -0.52
C ASP A 150 -6.86 44.52 0.49
N VAL A 151 -6.50 43.67 1.46
CA VAL A 151 -5.43 44.00 2.39
C VAL A 151 -4.06 43.80 1.74
N GLU A 152 -3.18 44.80 1.83
CA GLU A 152 -1.81 44.71 1.36
C GLU A 152 -1.04 43.57 2.04
N LYS A 153 -0.29 42.81 1.23
CA LYS A 153 0.53 41.70 1.69
C LYS A 153 1.73 42.24 2.47
N VAL A 154 2.05 41.63 3.60
CA VAL A 154 3.28 41.97 4.33
C VAL A 154 4.45 41.27 3.63
N GLN A 155 5.49 42.03 3.29
CA GLN A 155 6.72 41.48 2.72
C GLN A 155 7.88 41.72 3.67
N VAL A 156 8.63 40.66 3.97
CA VAL A 156 9.86 40.69 4.77
C VAL A 156 11.02 40.41 3.83
N ASP A 157 11.96 41.35 3.72
CA ASP A 157 13.20 41.15 2.97
C ASP A 157 14.08 40.15 3.75
N VAL A 158 14.32 38.99 3.14
CA VAL A 158 15.14 37.90 3.68
C VAL A 158 16.36 37.64 2.78
N THR A 159 16.78 38.68 2.04
CA THR A 159 17.96 38.63 1.17
C THR A 159 19.21 38.49 2.04
N GLY A 160 19.87 37.33 1.96
CA GLY A 160 21.04 37.00 2.80
C GLY A 160 20.75 35.91 3.84
N MET A 161 19.48 35.61 4.13
CA MET A 161 19.12 34.53 5.05
C MET A 161 19.22 33.15 4.39
N SER A 162 19.65 32.17 5.18
CA SER A 162 19.65 30.75 4.87
C SER A 162 18.23 30.20 4.63
N LYS A 163 18.13 28.94 4.23
CA LYS A 163 16.81 28.29 4.07
C LYS A 163 16.18 28.00 5.43
N GLU A 164 17.01 27.71 6.41
CA GLU A 164 16.70 27.36 7.79
C GLU A 164 16.08 28.58 8.50
N GLU A 165 16.73 29.73 8.45
CA GLU A 165 16.23 30.99 9.03
C GLU A 165 14.91 31.43 8.38
N ARG A 166 14.79 31.31 7.05
CA ARG A 166 13.51 31.60 6.37
C ARG A 166 12.40 30.66 6.83
N THR A 167 12.73 29.41 7.15
CA THR A 167 11.76 28.43 7.65
C THR A 167 11.31 28.79 9.07
N GLN A 168 12.22 29.26 9.93
CA GLN A 168 11.88 29.76 11.28
C GLN A 168 10.86 30.90 11.23
N ILE A 169 11.01 31.84 10.27
CA ILE A 169 10.04 32.93 10.09
C ILE A 169 8.65 32.38 9.70
N HIS A 170 8.57 31.42 8.76
CA HIS A 170 7.30 30.78 8.39
C HIS A 170 6.63 30.07 9.57
N ASP A 171 7.42 29.32 10.34
CA ASP A 171 6.92 28.54 11.47
C ASP A 171 6.45 29.45 12.62
N ALA A 172 7.17 30.53 12.91
CA ALA A 172 6.79 31.53 13.91
C ALA A 172 5.45 32.20 13.57
N VAL A 173 5.27 32.66 12.33
CA VAL A 173 4.02 33.30 11.88
C VAL A 173 2.86 32.29 11.87
N LYS A 174 3.11 31.05 11.45
CA LYS A 174 2.10 29.99 11.48
C LYS A 174 1.69 29.62 12.91
N LYS A 175 2.62 29.62 13.88
CA LYS A 175 2.34 29.40 15.30
C LYS A 175 1.50 30.54 15.88
N ALA A 176 1.77 31.79 15.52
CA ALA A 176 1.07 32.97 16.02
C ALA A 176 -0.35 33.17 15.44
N PHE A 177 -0.56 32.86 14.15
CA PHE A 177 -1.80 33.19 13.42
C PHE A 177 -2.54 31.97 12.84
N GLY A 178 -1.99 30.76 12.99
CA GLY A 178 -2.62 29.52 12.53
C GLY A 178 -2.91 29.52 11.03
N GLY A 179 -4.12 29.10 10.65
CA GLY A 179 -4.56 29.04 9.25
C GLY A 179 -5.07 30.35 8.66
N SER A 180 -5.04 31.46 9.42
CA SER A 180 -5.57 32.76 8.95
C SER A 180 -4.61 33.52 8.03
N ILE A 181 -3.32 33.18 8.07
CA ILE A 181 -2.24 33.77 7.27
C ILE A 181 -1.51 32.67 6.50
N VAL A 182 -1.17 32.94 5.25
CA VAL A 182 -0.36 32.07 4.38
C VAL A 182 0.95 32.76 4.07
N GLY A 183 2.06 32.13 4.48
CA GLY A 183 3.40 32.55 4.11
C GLY A 183 3.83 31.96 2.76
N SER A 184 4.52 32.74 1.92
CA SER A 184 5.16 32.26 0.69
C SER A 184 6.51 32.96 0.47
N THR A 185 7.53 32.22 0.02
CA THR A 185 8.82 32.82 -0.31
C THR A 185 8.88 33.14 -1.80
N VAL A 186 9.12 34.40 -2.15
CA VAL A 186 9.17 34.91 -3.54
C VAL A 186 10.53 35.52 -3.81
N ALA A 187 11.13 35.22 -4.96
CA ALA A 187 12.36 35.87 -5.43
C ALA A 187 12.01 36.91 -6.49
N VAL A 188 12.45 38.16 -6.29
CA VAL A 188 12.19 39.29 -7.20
C VAL A 188 13.49 40.08 -7.34
N ASN A 189 14.00 40.22 -8.58
CA ASN A 189 15.17 41.03 -8.90
C ASN A 189 16.37 40.82 -7.94
N ASP A 190 16.82 39.56 -7.81
CA ASP A 190 17.92 39.11 -6.94
C ASP A 190 17.72 39.28 -5.42
N LYS A 191 16.56 39.77 -4.99
CA LYS A 191 16.12 39.77 -3.60
C LYS A 191 15.17 38.62 -3.31
N LYS A 192 15.18 38.14 -2.07
CA LYS A 192 14.25 37.12 -1.57
C LYS A 192 13.36 37.75 -0.53
N PHE A 193 12.05 37.57 -0.69
CA PHE A 193 11.05 38.04 0.25
C PHE A 193 10.25 36.88 0.80
N VAL A 194 9.92 36.92 2.09
CA VAL A 194 8.81 36.13 2.64
C VAL A 194 7.58 37.02 2.65
N THR A 195 6.53 36.60 1.97
CA THR A 195 5.27 37.32 1.85
C THR A 195 4.19 36.64 2.67
N PHE A 196 3.45 37.41 3.46
CA PHE A 196 2.33 36.95 4.27
C PHE A 196 1.03 37.54 3.73
N ASP A 197 0.10 36.66 3.39
CA ASP A 197 -1.19 37.00 2.81
C ASP A 197 -2.32 36.42 3.67
N LYS A 198 -3.48 37.08 3.68
CA LYS A 198 -4.65 36.53 4.37
C LYS A 198 -5.12 35.28 3.64
N TYR A 199 -5.46 34.24 4.39
CA TYR A 199 -6.05 33.05 3.79
C TYR A 199 -7.35 33.40 3.06
N ARG A 200 -7.44 33.03 1.78
CA ARG A 200 -8.64 33.17 0.94
C ARG A 200 -8.85 31.91 0.11
N LYS A 201 -10.11 31.63 -0.23
CA LYS A 201 -10.48 30.51 -1.09
C LYS A 201 -9.82 30.68 -2.46
N GLY A 202 -8.83 29.87 -2.78
CA GLY A 202 -8.03 29.96 -4.02
C GLY A 202 -6.53 30.23 -3.79
N VAL A 203 -6.11 30.59 -2.57
CA VAL A 203 -4.68 30.68 -2.23
C VAL A 203 -4.08 29.28 -2.17
N ARG A 204 -2.97 29.07 -2.90
CA ARG A 204 -2.25 27.80 -2.95
C ARG A 204 -1.59 27.51 -1.60
N ILE A 205 -2.23 26.67 -0.79
CA ILE A 205 -1.64 26.15 0.44
C ILE A 205 -0.65 25.05 0.09
N ASP A 206 0.56 25.14 0.61
CA ASP A 206 1.52 24.04 0.54
C ASP A 206 1.14 22.95 1.55
N ASN A 207 0.38 21.95 1.08
CA ASN A 207 -0.06 20.81 1.89
C ASN A 207 1.02 19.72 2.06
N ARG A 208 2.28 19.98 1.68
CA ARG A 208 3.36 19.02 1.84
C ARG A 208 3.71 18.87 3.32
N VAL A 209 3.18 17.80 3.93
CA VAL A 209 3.56 17.39 5.29
C VAL A 209 5.06 17.05 5.26
N LYS A 210 5.88 17.82 5.99
CA LYS A 210 7.30 17.52 6.21
C LYS A 210 7.38 16.11 6.81
N TRP A 211 8.22 15.25 6.23
CA TRP A 211 8.47 13.93 6.79
C TRP A 211 9.29 14.11 8.07
N VAL A 212 8.72 13.67 9.20
CA VAL A 212 9.28 13.88 10.55
C VAL A 212 9.62 12.58 11.25
N TRP A 213 9.47 11.44 10.57
CA TRP A 213 9.72 10.12 11.15
C TRP A 213 11.18 9.68 10.94
N PRO A 214 11.74 8.86 11.85
CA PRO A 214 13.18 8.56 11.92
C PRO A 214 13.70 7.60 10.82
N GLY A 215 12.94 7.36 9.76
CA GLY A 215 13.38 6.58 8.60
C GLY A 215 12.49 6.80 7.39
N GLU A 216 13.00 6.55 6.18
CA GLU A 216 12.23 6.79 4.95
C GLU A 216 11.00 5.90 4.78
N TYR A 217 10.99 4.71 5.39
CA TYR A 217 9.92 3.72 5.30
C TYR A 217 9.30 3.48 6.67
N VAL A 218 7.98 3.50 6.71
CA VAL A 218 7.24 2.92 7.84
C VAL A 218 7.16 1.41 7.63
N TYR A 219 7.60 0.68 8.63
CA TYR A 219 7.45 -0.76 8.78
C TYR A 219 6.25 -1.01 9.66
N PHE A 220 5.47 -2.03 9.34
CA PHE A 220 4.33 -2.45 10.14
C PHE A 220 4.04 -3.92 9.90
N ILE A 221 3.42 -4.57 10.88
CA ILE A 221 2.97 -5.94 10.75
C ILE A 221 1.58 -5.93 10.15
N VAL A 222 1.37 -6.75 9.13
CA VAL A 222 0.05 -7.10 8.60
C VAL A 222 -0.33 -8.48 9.11
N TYR A 223 -1.36 -8.53 9.93
CA TYR A 223 -2.08 -9.75 10.26
C TYR A 223 -3.26 -9.91 9.30
N LYS A 224 -3.38 -11.08 8.67
CA LYS A 224 -4.48 -11.39 7.75
C LYS A 224 -5.08 -12.77 8.02
N GLU A 225 -6.38 -12.88 7.82
CA GLU A 225 -7.14 -14.13 7.97
C GLU A 225 -7.78 -14.55 6.65
N ASN A 226 -7.55 -15.78 6.21
CA ASN A 226 -8.19 -16.34 5.01
C ASN A 226 -8.02 -15.48 3.72
N CYS A 227 -6.96 -14.68 3.66
CA CYS A 227 -6.70 -13.69 2.62
C CYS A 227 -5.31 -13.91 2.03
N ASP A 228 -5.14 -13.73 0.71
CA ASP A 228 -3.84 -13.80 0.05
C ASP A 228 -3.01 -12.53 0.34
N THR A 229 -1.67 -12.63 0.40
CA THR A 229 -0.81 -11.46 0.66
C THR A 229 -0.97 -10.37 -0.39
N MET A 230 -1.08 -10.72 -1.68
CA MET A 230 -1.26 -9.74 -2.75
C MET A 230 -2.66 -9.11 -2.70
N GLU A 231 -3.67 -9.89 -2.31
CA GLU A 231 -5.03 -9.40 -2.08
C GLU A 231 -5.07 -8.40 -0.93
N ALA A 232 -4.42 -8.71 0.20
CA ALA A 232 -4.28 -7.79 1.33
C ALA A 232 -3.57 -6.50 0.92
N ALA A 233 -2.42 -6.60 0.23
CA ALA A 233 -1.68 -5.45 -0.27
C ALA A 233 -2.54 -4.56 -1.19
N SER A 234 -3.29 -5.17 -2.10
CA SER A 234 -4.17 -4.44 -3.03
C SER A 234 -5.29 -3.70 -2.30
N ARG A 235 -5.94 -4.36 -1.33
CA ARG A 235 -7.02 -3.76 -0.52
C ARG A 235 -6.54 -2.60 0.35
N ILE A 236 -5.34 -2.73 0.93
CA ILE A 236 -4.70 -1.65 1.70
C ILE A 236 -4.39 -0.48 0.77
N ALA A 237 -3.74 -0.72 -0.39
CA ALA A 237 -3.37 0.33 -1.34
C ALA A 237 -4.59 1.11 -1.88
N GLU A 238 -5.69 0.41 -2.19
CA GLU A 238 -6.94 1.02 -2.63
C GLU A 238 -7.53 1.95 -1.55
N ARG A 239 -7.57 1.50 -0.30
CA ARG A 239 -8.06 2.27 0.85
C ARG A 239 -7.19 3.49 1.17
N LEU A 240 -5.89 3.39 0.92
CA LEU A 240 -4.95 4.50 1.02
C LEU A 240 -5.15 5.56 -0.09
N ARG A 241 -6.07 5.32 -1.04
CA ARG A 241 -6.34 6.16 -2.23
C ARG A 241 -5.09 6.45 -3.02
N MET A 242 -4.16 5.51 -2.99
CA MET A 242 -2.99 5.58 -3.81
C MET A 242 -3.45 5.18 -5.21
N HIS A 243 -3.54 6.13 -6.14
CA HIS A 243 -3.75 5.86 -7.56
C HIS A 243 -2.54 5.15 -8.20
N VAL A 244 -1.87 4.27 -7.44
CA VAL A 244 -0.56 3.69 -7.69
C VAL A 244 -0.60 2.18 -7.43
N ARG A 245 0.23 1.44 -8.16
CA ARG A 245 0.29 -0.02 -8.17
C ARG A 245 0.56 -0.60 -6.76
N PRO A 246 0.00 -1.78 -6.41
CA PRO A 246 0.27 -2.48 -5.14
C PRO A 246 1.75 -2.76 -4.86
N SER A 247 2.62 -2.69 -5.87
CA SER A 247 4.08 -2.88 -5.77
C SER A 247 4.83 -1.86 -4.91
N ILE A 248 4.16 -0.81 -4.45
CA ILE A 248 4.73 0.17 -3.51
C ILE A 248 4.69 -0.29 -2.05
N LEU A 249 3.84 -1.28 -1.74
CA LEU A 249 3.88 -1.99 -0.47
C LEU A 249 4.94 -3.09 -0.57
N GLY A 250 6.03 -2.91 0.17
CA GLY A 250 7.06 -3.92 0.30
C GLY A 250 6.62 -5.04 1.23
N TYR A 251 6.93 -6.28 0.86
CA TYR A 251 6.80 -7.47 1.70
C TYR A 251 7.79 -8.54 1.22
N ALA A 252 8.29 -9.37 2.13
CA ALA A 252 9.40 -10.28 1.82
C ALA A 252 8.96 -11.58 1.11
N GLY A 253 7.68 -11.92 1.18
CA GLY A 253 7.11 -13.05 0.45
C GLY A 253 5.61 -13.16 0.63
N THR A 254 4.98 -14.00 -0.19
CA THR A 254 3.56 -14.34 -0.04
C THR A 254 3.38 -15.42 1.02
N LYS A 255 2.27 -15.34 1.77
CA LYS A 255 1.89 -16.31 2.80
C LYS A 255 0.55 -16.95 2.43
N ASP A 256 0.31 -18.14 2.97
CA ASP A 256 -0.91 -18.91 2.73
C ASP A 256 -2.19 -18.08 2.81
N ARG A 257 -3.07 -18.25 1.82
CA ARG A 257 -4.42 -17.69 1.86
C ARG A 257 -5.22 -18.30 3.01
N ARG A 258 -5.38 -19.63 3.01
CA ARG A 258 -6.20 -20.37 4.00
C ARG A 258 -5.40 -20.59 5.29
N ALA A 259 -5.13 -19.51 6.01
CA ALA A 259 -4.35 -19.46 7.24
C ALA A 259 -4.67 -18.18 8.03
N LYS A 260 -4.18 -18.10 9.27
CA LYS A 260 -3.92 -16.83 9.96
C LYS A 260 -2.45 -16.49 9.79
N THR A 261 -2.12 -15.33 9.24
CA THR A 261 -0.71 -15.03 8.95
C THR A 261 -0.31 -13.64 9.39
N SER A 262 0.88 -13.51 9.95
CA SER A 262 1.50 -12.24 10.33
C SER A 262 2.81 -12.06 9.57
N GLN A 263 3.00 -10.93 8.90
CA GLN A 263 4.22 -10.65 8.14
C GLN A 263 4.53 -9.16 8.14
N TRP A 264 5.80 -8.81 7.87
CA TRP A 264 6.22 -7.42 7.78
C TRP A 264 5.86 -6.83 6.42
N PHE A 265 5.39 -5.59 6.47
CA PHE A 265 5.18 -4.72 5.32
C PHE A 265 5.96 -3.43 5.51
N SER A 266 6.36 -2.80 4.39
CA SER A 266 6.98 -1.48 4.39
C SER A 266 6.30 -0.55 3.39
N LEU A 267 6.20 0.74 3.73
CA LEU A 267 5.68 1.77 2.85
C LEU A 267 6.51 3.05 2.95
N ARG A 268 6.90 3.64 1.81
CA ARG A 268 7.77 4.81 1.78
C ARG A 268 7.02 6.10 2.11
N LYS A 269 7.56 6.89 3.05
CA LYS A 269 7.14 8.26 3.40
C LYS A 269 5.64 8.37 3.62
N PHE A 270 5.07 7.43 4.37
CA PHE A 270 3.65 7.38 4.65
C PHE A 270 3.35 7.42 6.14
N ASP A 271 2.35 8.22 6.51
CA ASP A 271 1.99 8.45 7.91
C ASP A 271 1.30 7.19 8.51
N PRO A 272 1.80 6.62 9.62
CA PRO A 272 1.20 5.47 10.30
C PRO A 272 -0.30 5.63 10.59
N ARG A 273 -0.76 6.85 10.92
CA ARG A 273 -2.19 7.14 11.18
C ARG A 273 -3.08 6.85 9.99
N LYS A 274 -2.58 7.15 8.79
CA LYS A 274 -3.31 6.91 7.54
C LYS A 274 -3.38 5.41 7.22
N ILE A 275 -2.33 4.65 7.55
CA ILE A 275 -2.31 3.18 7.39
C ILE A 275 -3.32 2.55 8.34
N ALA A 276 -3.31 2.94 9.63
CA ALA A 276 -4.27 2.48 10.63
C ALA A 276 -5.71 2.80 10.19
N ALA A 277 -5.98 4.03 9.78
CA ALA A 277 -7.30 4.45 9.32
C ALA A 277 -7.79 3.67 8.08
N ALA A 278 -6.91 3.41 7.11
CA ALA A 278 -7.26 2.66 5.91
C ALA A 278 -7.59 1.19 6.19
N CYS A 279 -7.02 0.62 7.25
CA CYS A 279 -7.23 -0.78 7.63
C CYS A 279 -8.35 -0.97 8.67
N LYS A 280 -8.85 0.10 9.29
CA LYS A 280 -9.81 0.05 10.40
C LYS A 280 -11.06 -0.80 10.10
N ASP A 281 -11.59 -0.72 8.87
CA ASP A 281 -12.82 -1.43 8.48
C ASP A 281 -12.56 -2.77 7.78
N LEU A 282 -11.30 -3.21 7.67
CA LEU A 282 -10.95 -4.49 7.05
C LEU A 282 -11.06 -5.60 8.11
N ARG A 283 -12.22 -6.29 8.14
CA ARG A 283 -12.51 -7.31 9.18
C ARG A 283 -11.49 -8.45 9.28
N ASP A 284 -10.85 -8.79 8.17
CA ASP A 284 -9.91 -9.90 8.01
C ASP A 284 -8.45 -9.44 7.91
N ILE A 285 -8.16 -8.14 8.09
CA ILE A 285 -6.82 -7.56 8.02
C ILE A 285 -6.64 -6.57 9.17
N GLN A 286 -5.61 -6.78 9.98
CA GLN A 286 -5.20 -5.87 11.04
C GLN A 286 -3.74 -5.45 10.84
N VAL A 287 -3.43 -4.22 11.26
CA VAL A 287 -2.10 -3.62 11.12
C VAL A 287 -1.65 -3.00 12.43
N GLY A 288 -0.34 -2.98 12.66
CA GLY A 288 0.24 -2.44 13.89
C GLY A 288 1.73 -2.70 14.00
N ASN A 289 2.28 -2.62 15.21
CA ASN A 289 3.71 -2.74 15.51
C ASN A 289 4.55 -1.86 14.57
N TYR A 290 4.19 -0.59 14.50
CA TYR A 290 4.86 0.37 13.62
C TYR A 290 6.31 0.59 14.05
N SER A 291 7.21 0.61 13.09
CA SER A 291 8.60 1.00 13.25
C SER A 291 9.09 1.72 11.99
N PHE A 292 10.35 2.16 11.97
CA PHE A 292 10.89 2.90 10.83
C PHE A 292 12.25 2.35 10.41
N SER A 293 12.54 2.44 9.12
CA SER A 293 13.82 2.06 8.53
C SER A 293 14.03 2.84 7.24
N ASP A 294 15.29 2.99 6.82
CA ASP A 294 15.64 3.58 5.52
C ASP A 294 15.64 2.58 4.37
N THR A 295 15.41 1.29 4.67
CA THR A 295 15.39 0.23 3.67
C THR A 295 13.97 -0.15 3.27
N HIS A 296 13.76 -0.56 2.03
CA HIS A 296 12.49 -1.11 1.57
C HIS A 296 12.49 -2.63 1.73
N ILE A 297 11.40 -3.24 2.20
CA ILE A 297 11.27 -4.70 2.23
C ILE A 297 11.05 -5.23 0.81
N ALA A 298 12.06 -5.92 0.28
CA ALA A 298 12.02 -6.62 -1.00
C ALA A 298 11.76 -8.13 -0.82
N LEU A 299 11.35 -8.79 -1.91
CA LEU A 299 11.17 -10.24 -1.95
C LEU A 299 12.47 -10.95 -1.56
N GLY A 300 12.37 -11.92 -0.66
CA GLY A 300 13.50 -12.70 -0.14
C GLY A 300 14.12 -12.15 1.14
N MET A 301 13.76 -10.94 1.60
CA MET A 301 14.26 -10.35 2.86
C MET A 301 13.61 -10.95 4.11
N LEU A 302 13.69 -12.27 4.26
CA LEU A 302 13.24 -13.01 5.44
C LEU A 302 14.19 -14.19 5.71
N LYS A 303 14.30 -14.57 6.98
CA LYS A 303 15.04 -15.77 7.37
C LYS A 303 14.19 -17.04 7.26
N GLY A 304 12.88 -16.91 7.47
CA GLY A 304 11.97 -18.06 7.44
C GLY A 304 10.57 -17.72 7.94
N ASN A 305 9.82 -18.77 8.30
CA ASN A 305 8.49 -18.63 8.87
C ASN A 305 8.35 -19.57 10.06
N GLN A 306 7.75 -19.08 11.14
CA GLN A 306 7.29 -19.88 12.25
C GLN A 306 5.88 -20.40 11.95
N PHE A 307 5.72 -21.71 11.99
CA PHE A 307 4.43 -22.37 11.82
C PHE A 307 3.86 -22.82 13.15
N ARG A 308 2.57 -22.60 13.36
CA ARG A 308 1.77 -23.28 14.39
C ARG A 308 0.63 -24.00 13.68
N ILE A 309 0.66 -25.33 13.75
CA ILE A 309 -0.23 -26.21 13.00
C ILE A 309 -1.01 -27.06 13.99
N CYS A 310 -2.33 -27.15 13.81
CA CYS A 310 -3.20 -28.07 14.53
C CYS A 310 -3.67 -29.15 13.55
N LEU A 311 -3.35 -30.41 13.87
CA LEU A 311 -3.92 -31.58 13.20
C LEU A 311 -5.19 -31.99 13.96
N ARG A 312 -6.30 -32.11 13.26
CA ARG A 312 -7.60 -32.51 13.84
C ARG A 312 -7.87 -33.98 13.57
N ASN A 313 -8.66 -34.62 14.44
CA ASN A 313 -9.09 -36.02 14.26
C ASN A 313 -7.91 -36.99 14.10
N VAL A 314 -6.88 -36.82 14.94
CA VAL A 314 -5.78 -37.77 15.06
C VAL A 314 -6.28 -38.94 15.91
N THR A 315 -6.15 -40.16 15.39
CA THR A 315 -6.60 -41.39 16.05
C THR A 315 -5.44 -42.25 16.57
N ALA A 316 -4.19 -41.83 16.35
CA ALA A 316 -3.02 -42.48 16.92
C ALA A 316 -2.89 -42.15 18.41
N SER A 317 -2.12 -42.98 19.14
CA SER A 317 -1.84 -42.75 20.55
C SER A 317 -0.89 -41.56 20.75
N ASP A 318 -0.90 -40.98 21.95
CA ASP A 318 -0.05 -39.84 22.29
C ASP A 318 1.45 -40.20 22.22
N GLU A 319 1.81 -41.46 22.51
CA GLU A 319 3.18 -41.96 22.39
C GLU A 319 3.65 -41.96 20.94
N CYS A 320 2.81 -42.46 20.02
CA CYS A 320 3.09 -42.48 18.58
C CYS A 320 3.28 -41.06 18.03
N VAL A 321 2.41 -40.11 18.42
CA VAL A 321 2.53 -38.71 17.99
C VAL A 321 3.79 -38.06 18.58
N THR A 322 4.06 -38.27 19.87
CA THR A 322 5.22 -37.71 20.56
C THR A 322 6.53 -38.20 19.94
N ALA A 323 6.63 -39.50 19.63
CA ALA A 323 7.79 -40.08 18.97
C ALA A 323 8.01 -39.49 17.56
N ALA A 324 6.94 -39.34 16.76
CA ALA A 324 7.02 -38.69 15.46
C ALA A 324 7.50 -37.23 15.55
N CYS A 325 7.02 -36.47 16.54
CA CYS A 325 7.46 -35.09 16.78
C CYS A 325 8.93 -35.00 17.19
N ALA A 326 9.39 -35.90 18.06
CA ALA A 326 10.80 -35.96 18.47
C ALA A 326 11.71 -36.25 17.27
N LEU A 327 11.33 -37.20 16.42
CA LEU A 327 12.06 -37.53 15.20
C LEU A 327 12.11 -36.35 14.21
N LEU A 328 11.02 -35.60 14.05
CA LEU A 328 11.01 -34.39 13.23
C LEU A 328 11.93 -33.30 13.80
N GLN A 329 12.01 -33.16 15.12
CA GLN A 329 12.89 -32.20 15.78
C GLN A 329 14.37 -32.56 15.62
N GLU A 330 14.71 -33.84 15.78
CA GLU A 330 16.08 -34.35 15.72
C GLU A 330 16.62 -34.42 14.29
N LYS A 331 15.84 -35.04 13.38
CA LYS A 331 16.29 -35.39 12.03
C LYS A 331 15.75 -34.47 10.94
N GLY A 332 14.69 -33.71 11.23
CA GLY A 332 14.04 -32.86 10.26
C GLY A 332 13.19 -33.63 9.25
N TYR A 333 13.14 -33.13 8.03
CA TYR A 333 12.35 -33.68 6.92
C TYR A 333 13.07 -33.44 5.59
N ILE A 334 12.69 -34.20 4.55
CA ILE A 334 13.23 -34.02 3.21
C ILE A 334 12.61 -32.76 2.59
N ASN A 335 13.45 -31.81 2.16
CA ASN A 335 13.03 -30.51 1.64
C ASN A 335 12.46 -30.58 0.20
N TYR A 336 11.33 -31.28 0.04
CA TYR A 336 10.63 -31.40 -1.23
C TYR A 336 9.85 -30.12 -1.60
N TYR A 337 9.67 -29.92 -2.91
CA TYR A 337 8.61 -29.05 -3.39
C TYR A 337 7.25 -29.75 -3.22
N GLY A 338 6.35 -29.17 -2.40
CA GLY A 338 5.02 -29.73 -2.19
C GLY A 338 4.06 -29.52 -3.38
N GLN A 339 2.91 -30.22 -3.36
CA GLN A 339 1.89 -30.19 -4.42
C GLN A 339 1.48 -28.78 -4.87
N GLN A 340 1.46 -27.80 -3.97
CA GLN A 340 1.08 -26.42 -4.28
C GLN A 340 1.97 -25.78 -5.38
N ARG A 341 3.20 -26.28 -5.57
CA ARG A 341 4.14 -25.78 -6.59
C ARG A 341 3.84 -26.31 -7.99
N PHE A 342 3.08 -27.39 -8.08
CA PHE A 342 2.74 -28.05 -9.34
C PHE A 342 1.38 -27.60 -9.91
N GLY A 343 0.76 -26.61 -9.27
CA GLY A 343 -0.53 -26.05 -9.66
C GLY A 343 -1.71 -26.89 -9.17
N THR A 344 -2.91 -26.41 -9.48
CA THR A 344 -4.18 -27.06 -9.07
C THR A 344 -4.77 -27.96 -10.15
N ARG A 345 -4.18 -27.97 -11.35
CA ARG A 345 -4.63 -28.76 -12.49
C ARG A 345 -3.96 -30.13 -12.49
N LEU A 346 -4.78 -31.16 -12.48
CA LEU A 346 -4.34 -32.56 -12.53
C LEU A 346 -3.95 -33.01 -13.93
N ASP A 347 -4.82 -32.66 -14.87
CA ASP A 347 -4.73 -32.98 -16.29
C ASP A 347 -3.51 -32.31 -16.92
N LEU A 348 -3.13 -31.16 -16.38
CA LEU A 348 -2.06 -30.35 -16.91
C LEU A 348 -1.27 -29.65 -15.78
N PRO A 349 -0.39 -30.39 -15.10
CA PRO A 349 0.49 -29.84 -14.06
C PRO A 349 1.46 -28.80 -14.63
N THR A 350 1.89 -27.85 -13.80
CA THR A 350 2.77 -26.76 -14.23
C THR A 350 4.11 -27.24 -14.79
N PHE A 351 4.64 -28.36 -14.29
CA PHE A 351 5.91 -28.91 -14.76
C PHE A 351 5.84 -29.42 -16.21
N LEU A 352 4.68 -29.86 -16.70
CA LEU A 352 4.52 -30.24 -18.11
C LEU A 352 4.65 -29.02 -19.02
N ILE A 353 4.01 -27.92 -18.63
CA ILE A 353 4.12 -26.63 -19.34
C ILE A 353 5.58 -26.16 -19.34
N GLY A 354 6.24 -26.20 -18.18
CA GLY A 354 7.66 -25.85 -18.04
C GLY A 354 8.57 -26.69 -18.93
N ARG A 355 8.38 -28.02 -18.96
CA ARG A 355 9.14 -28.93 -19.84
C ARG A 355 8.95 -28.57 -21.31
N THR A 356 7.71 -28.32 -21.74
CA THR A 356 7.39 -27.96 -23.14
C THR A 356 8.01 -26.63 -23.55
N LEU A 357 8.07 -25.65 -22.64
CA LEU A 357 8.77 -24.39 -22.86
C LEU A 357 10.29 -24.61 -23.04
N LEU A 358 10.91 -25.43 -22.18
CA LEU A 358 12.34 -25.74 -22.27
C LEU A 358 12.72 -26.51 -23.54
N GLN A 359 11.79 -27.30 -24.09
CA GLN A 359 11.95 -27.99 -25.37
C GLN A 359 11.81 -27.06 -26.59
N GLY A 360 11.56 -25.75 -26.38
CA GLY A 360 11.30 -24.79 -27.47
C GLY A 360 9.95 -24.97 -28.16
N ASN A 361 9.07 -25.85 -27.66
CA ASN A 361 7.76 -26.09 -28.25
C ASN A 361 6.73 -25.08 -27.71
N PHE A 362 6.95 -23.80 -28.05
CA PHE A 362 6.12 -22.69 -27.55
C PHE A 362 4.66 -22.80 -27.95
N ARG A 363 4.37 -23.33 -29.16
CA ARG A 363 2.99 -23.54 -29.64
C ARG A 363 2.22 -24.46 -28.70
N GLU A 364 2.82 -25.57 -28.31
CA GLU A 364 2.16 -26.52 -27.42
C GLU A 364 2.06 -25.99 -25.99
N ALA A 365 3.05 -25.25 -25.51
CA ALA A 365 2.98 -24.58 -24.21
C ALA A 365 1.82 -23.56 -24.14
N ILE A 366 1.60 -22.78 -25.21
CA ILE A 366 0.45 -21.86 -25.31
C ILE A 366 -0.86 -22.65 -25.32
N ARG A 367 -0.95 -23.74 -26.09
CA ARG A 367 -2.13 -24.62 -26.13
C ARG A 367 -2.47 -25.18 -24.74
N TYR A 368 -1.45 -25.59 -24.00
CA TYR A 368 -1.56 -26.04 -22.62
C TYR A 368 -2.10 -24.93 -21.70
N ILE A 369 -1.53 -23.73 -21.72
CA ILE A 369 -1.99 -22.60 -20.89
C ILE A 369 -3.46 -22.23 -21.19
N LEU A 370 -3.85 -22.27 -22.46
CA LEU A 370 -5.18 -21.87 -22.95
C LEU A 370 -6.18 -23.03 -23.03
N SER A 371 -5.80 -24.24 -22.62
CA SER A 371 -6.72 -25.40 -22.65
C SER A 371 -7.98 -25.15 -21.80
N PRO A 372 -9.16 -25.59 -22.29
CA PRO A 372 -10.43 -25.40 -21.59
C PRO A 372 -10.40 -25.97 -20.19
N ARG A 373 -10.95 -25.24 -19.23
CA ARG A 373 -11.07 -25.69 -17.84
C ARG A 373 -12.19 -24.96 -17.10
N PRO A 374 -12.82 -25.60 -16.11
CA PRO A 374 -13.78 -24.94 -15.24
C PRO A 374 -13.10 -23.86 -14.39
N GLY A 375 -13.87 -22.85 -13.97
CA GLY A 375 -13.40 -21.80 -13.07
C GLY A 375 -13.63 -20.38 -13.62
N ARG A 376 -13.02 -19.40 -12.96
CA ARG A 376 -13.27 -17.95 -13.19
C ARG A 376 -13.01 -17.48 -14.62
N ILE A 377 -12.14 -18.17 -15.35
CA ILE A 377 -11.75 -17.80 -16.72
C ILE A 377 -12.36 -18.72 -17.79
N SER A 378 -13.25 -19.64 -17.41
CA SER A 378 -13.87 -20.62 -18.32
C SER A 378 -14.52 -19.97 -19.54
N HIS A 379 -15.27 -18.87 -19.34
CA HIS A 379 -15.89 -18.11 -20.43
C HIS A 379 -14.85 -17.50 -21.39
N ALA A 380 -13.78 -16.90 -20.87
CA ALA A 380 -12.73 -16.33 -21.71
C ALA A 380 -11.98 -17.41 -22.51
N LEU A 381 -11.72 -18.58 -21.91
CA LEU A 381 -11.13 -19.72 -22.60
C LEU A 381 -12.07 -20.25 -23.69
N HIS A 382 -13.36 -20.34 -23.41
CA HIS A 382 -14.36 -20.75 -24.41
C HIS A 382 -14.35 -19.81 -25.61
N LEU A 383 -14.39 -18.49 -25.40
CA LEU A 383 -14.32 -17.49 -26.46
C LEU A 383 -13.04 -17.61 -27.30
N TYR A 384 -11.88 -17.85 -26.66
CA TYR A 384 -10.63 -18.07 -27.39
C TYR A 384 -10.75 -19.24 -28.37
N HIS A 385 -11.29 -20.38 -27.93
CA HIS A 385 -11.43 -21.56 -28.78
C HIS A 385 -12.49 -21.41 -29.87
N THR A 386 -13.58 -20.69 -29.62
CA THR A 386 -14.65 -20.49 -30.62
C THR A 386 -14.28 -19.45 -31.68
N VAL A 387 -13.62 -18.36 -31.30
CA VAL A 387 -13.19 -17.31 -32.26
C VAL A 387 -12.03 -17.80 -33.12
N SER A 388 -11.05 -18.52 -32.55
CA SER A 388 -9.98 -19.13 -33.35
C SER A 388 -10.47 -20.20 -34.33
N ALA A 389 -11.57 -20.89 -34.03
CA ALA A 389 -12.19 -21.83 -34.97
C ALA A 389 -12.83 -21.11 -36.18
N HIS A 390 -13.37 -19.90 -35.99
CA HIS A 390 -13.96 -19.10 -37.07
C HIS A 390 -12.91 -18.37 -37.94
N ALA A 391 -11.70 -18.14 -37.42
CA ALA A 391 -10.61 -17.52 -38.19
C ALA A 391 -9.80 -18.54 -39.01
N ALA A 392 -10.01 -19.84 -38.78
CA ALA A 392 -9.34 -20.95 -39.48
C ALA A 392 -10.27 -21.70 -40.46
N ALA A 393 -11.57 -21.34 -40.48
CA ALA A 393 -12.56 -21.75 -41.47
C ALA A 393 -12.77 -20.61 -42.46
#